data_AF-A0AA97AIQ5-F1
#
_entry.id   AF-A0AA97AIQ5-F1
#
_cell.length_a   1.000
_cell.length_b   1.000
_cell.length_c   1.000
_cell.angle_alpha   90.00
_cell.angle_beta   90.00
_cell.angle_gamma   90.00
#
_symmetry.space_group_name_H-M   'P 1'
#
loop_
_entity.id
_entity.type
_entity.pdbx_description
1 polymer ?
#
loop_
_entity_poly.entity_id
_entity_poly.type
_entity_poly.pdbx_seq_one_letter_code
_entity_poly.pdbx_strand_id
1 'polypeptide(L)'
;MKSELKAKFLQHLLSKKKENEGFTLIELLVVIIIIGILAAIALPSFLNQANKARQSEATTYVGSMNRGQQAYFLEKGQFATTTEQLELGIPKNTEFYDYKVGTVTTGANASAEAIGDPNTTKGNTLKGVAGRVFTSKDSAGNSTTIAILCVNPKGDGNYPNVAAVTSVTNCPK
;
A
#
# COMPACT_ATOMS: atom_id res chain seq x y z
N MET A 1 -4.90 -62.89 -54.24
CA MET A 1 -4.10 -61.65 -54.10
C MET A 1 -4.50 -60.73 -52.92
N LYS A 2 -5.29 -61.17 -51.92
CA LYS A 2 -5.84 -60.29 -50.85
C LYS A 2 -5.21 -60.47 -49.45
N SER A 3 -4.33 -61.44 -49.26
CA SER A 3 -3.77 -61.83 -47.95
C SER A 3 -2.63 -60.92 -47.49
N GLU A 4 -1.72 -60.54 -48.40
CA GLU A 4 -0.57 -59.67 -48.14
C GLU A 4 -0.95 -58.27 -47.62
N LEU A 5 -1.99 -57.68 -48.21
CA LEU A 5 -2.46 -56.34 -47.86
C LEU A 5 -3.15 -56.34 -46.49
N LYS A 6 -3.89 -57.42 -46.18
CA LYS A 6 -4.47 -57.65 -44.85
C LYS A 6 -3.38 -57.79 -43.77
N ALA A 7 -2.29 -58.50 -44.08
CA ALA A 7 -1.17 -58.67 -43.16
C ALA A 7 -0.43 -57.36 -42.90
N LYS A 8 -0.08 -56.58 -43.94
CA LYS A 8 0.54 -55.26 -43.78
C LYS A 8 -0.36 -54.24 -43.08
N PHE A 9 -1.68 -54.29 -43.32
CA PHE A 9 -2.65 -53.44 -42.64
C PHE A 9 -2.77 -53.81 -41.16
N LEU A 10 -2.85 -55.10 -40.80
CA LEU A 10 -2.83 -55.55 -39.40
C LEU A 10 -1.53 -55.14 -38.71
N GLN A 11 -0.39 -55.26 -39.38
CA GLN A 11 0.91 -54.90 -38.82
C GLN A 11 1.05 -53.39 -38.62
N HIS A 12 0.43 -52.57 -39.48
CA HIS A 12 0.35 -51.12 -39.30
C HIS A 12 -0.59 -50.71 -38.15
N LEU A 13 -1.67 -51.46 -37.89
CA LEU A 13 -2.54 -51.23 -36.74
C LEU A 13 -1.91 -51.69 -35.42
N LEU A 14 -1.20 -52.82 -35.42
CA LEU A 14 -0.51 -53.35 -34.25
C LEU A 14 0.73 -52.52 -33.87
N SER A 15 1.42 -51.93 -34.86
CA SER A 15 2.58 -51.05 -34.63
C SER A 15 2.20 -49.63 -34.19
N LYS A 16 0.91 -49.27 -34.20
CA LYS A 16 0.40 -47.95 -33.79
C LYS A 16 -0.17 -47.94 -32.37
N LYS A 17 0.19 -48.90 -31.53
CA LYS A 17 0.05 -48.77 -30.07
C LYS A 17 1.17 -47.86 -29.57
N LYS A 18 1.13 -46.59 -30.00
CA LYS A 18 1.96 -45.54 -29.38
C LYS A 18 1.60 -45.52 -27.90
N GLU A 19 2.62 -45.62 -27.10
CA GLU A 19 2.58 -45.53 -25.65
C GLU A 19 1.98 -44.18 -25.27
N ASN A 20 0.67 -44.18 -25.01
CA ASN A 20 0.05 -43.08 -24.28
C ASN A 20 0.40 -43.30 -22.82
N GLU A 21 1.64 -42.98 -22.45
CA GLU A 21 2.05 -42.84 -21.05
C GLU A 21 1.26 -41.66 -20.48
N GLY A 22 0.16 -41.96 -19.79
CA GLY A 22 -0.61 -40.97 -19.05
C GLY A 22 0.14 -40.55 -17.79
N PHE A 23 -0.02 -39.29 -17.38
CA PHE A 23 0.44 -38.80 -16.08
C PHE A 23 -0.07 -39.72 -14.97
N THR A 24 0.83 -40.19 -14.12
CA THR A 24 0.45 -41.00 -12.97
C THR A 24 -0.15 -40.11 -11.87
N LEU A 25 -1.08 -40.66 -11.08
CA LEU A 25 -1.64 -39.95 -9.92
C LEU A 25 -0.55 -39.57 -8.90
N ILE A 26 0.50 -40.39 -8.81
CA ILE A 26 1.63 -40.13 -7.91
C ILE A 26 2.49 -38.96 -8.39
N GLU A 27 2.72 -38.82 -9.69
CA GLU A 27 3.43 -37.65 -10.24
C GLU A 27 2.68 -36.36 -9.97
N LEU A 28 1.35 -36.36 -10.18
CA LEU A 28 0.52 -35.20 -9.90
C LEU A 28 0.48 -34.89 -8.38
N LEU A 29 0.48 -35.92 -7.54
CA LEU A 29 0.54 -35.77 -6.08
C LEU A 29 1.85 -35.13 -5.61
N VAL A 30 3.00 -35.54 -6.14
CA VAL A 30 4.29 -34.95 -5.80
C VAL A 30 4.36 -33.49 -6.24
N VAL A 31 3.82 -33.15 -7.43
CA VAL A 31 3.79 -31.77 -7.92
C VAL A 31 2.97 -30.86 -6.99
N ILE A 32 1.77 -31.29 -6.57
CA ILE A 32 0.93 -30.46 -5.68
C ILE A 32 1.57 -30.27 -4.30
N ILE A 33 2.34 -31.25 -3.82
CA ILE A 33 3.09 -31.15 -2.56
C ILE A 33 4.19 -30.08 -2.69
N ILE A 34 4.95 -30.11 -3.78
CA ILE A 34 6.03 -29.14 -4.02
C ILE A 34 5.47 -27.71 -4.13
N ILE A 35 4.42 -27.49 -4.94
CA ILE A 35 3.80 -26.15 -5.05
C ILE A 35 3.17 -25.71 -3.72
N GLY A 36 2.65 -26.64 -2.91
CA GLY A 36 2.10 -26.35 -1.59
C GLY A 36 3.16 -25.82 -0.62
N ILE A 37 4.35 -26.43 -0.59
CA ILE A 37 5.48 -25.99 0.23
C ILE A 37 5.97 -24.61 -0.23
N LEU A 38 6.12 -24.41 -1.55
CA LEU A 38 6.55 -23.13 -2.10
C LEU A 38 5.53 -22.02 -1.80
N ALA A 39 4.24 -22.29 -1.95
CA ALA A 39 3.16 -21.34 -1.65
C ALA A 39 3.15 -20.94 -0.17
N ALA A 40 3.35 -21.89 0.75
CA ALA A 40 3.37 -21.62 2.19
C ALA A 40 4.47 -20.63 2.60
N ILE A 41 5.64 -20.69 1.95
CA ILE A 41 6.77 -19.77 2.20
C ILE A 41 6.57 -18.43 1.47
N ALA A 42 6.11 -18.47 0.22
CA ALA A 42 6.01 -17.29 -0.63
C ALA A 42 4.83 -16.37 -0.26
N LEU A 43 3.68 -16.93 0.11
CA LEU A 43 2.46 -16.19 0.36
C LEU A 43 2.58 -15.11 1.45
N PRO A 44 3.13 -15.37 2.66
CA PRO A 44 3.26 -14.33 3.68
C PRO A 44 4.17 -13.17 3.24
N SER A 45 5.24 -13.48 2.50
CA SER A 45 6.14 -12.46 1.93
C SER A 45 5.43 -11.61 0.88
N PHE A 46 4.67 -12.23 -0.01
CA PHE A 46 3.89 -11.54 -1.04
C PHE A 46 2.85 -10.59 -0.42
N LEU A 47 2.09 -11.06 0.57
CA LEU A 47 1.09 -10.24 1.26
C LEU A 47 1.72 -9.04 1.98
N ASN A 48 2.90 -9.21 2.59
CA ASN A 48 3.62 -8.10 3.22
C ASN A 48 4.09 -7.07 2.18
N GLN A 49 4.58 -7.51 1.02
CA GLN A 49 4.96 -6.61 -0.08
C GLN A 49 3.77 -5.84 -0.64
N ALA A 50 2.63 -6.52 -0.85
CA ALA A 50 1.39 -5.88 -1.26
C ALA A 50 0.94 -4.82 -0.24
N ASN A 51 1.02 -5.12 1.06
CA ASN A 51 0.70 -4.16 2.11
C ASN A 51 1.66 -2.96 2.16
N LYS A 52 2.96 -3.16 1.90
CA LYS A 52 3.92 -2.06 1.77
C LYS A 52 3.60 -1.15 0.57
N ALA A 53 3.22 -1.74 -0.57
CA ALA A 53 2.81 -0.97 -1.74
C ALA A 53 1.58 -0.10 -1.43
N ARG A 54 0.57 -0.67 -0.76
CA ARG A 54 -0.62 0.07 -0.28
C ARG A 54 -0.23 1.20 0.69
N GLN A 55 0.69 0.96 1.63
CA GLN A 55 1.16 2.00 2.56
C GLN A 55 1.94 3.13 1.87
N SER A 56 2.57 2.85 0.73
CA SER A 56 3.26 3.88 -0.06
C SER A 56 2.30 4.91 -0.63
N GLU A 57 1.05 4.53 -0.93
CA GLU A 57 -0.01 5.44 -1.37
C GLU A 57 -0.27 6.50 -0.28
N ALA A 58 -0.53 6.05 0.95
CA ALA A 58 -0.81 6.94 2.07
C ALA A 58 0.36 7.88 2.39
N THR A 59 1.59 7.37 2.36
CA THR A 59 2.77 8.20 2.58
C THR A 59 2.92 9.28 1.49
N THR A 60 2.62 8.93 0.24
CA THR A 60 2.69 9.86 -0.90
C THR A 60 1.63 10.96 -0.80
N TYR A 61 0.38 10.60 -0.52
CA TYR A 61 -0.71 11.56 -0.43
C TYR A 61 -0.60 12.46 0.80
N VAL A 62 -0.31 11.91 1.99
CA VAL A 62 -0.08 12.72 3.20
C VAL A 62 1.13 13.64 3.01
N GLY A 63 2.21 13.16 2.39
CA GLY A 63 3.36 14.00 2.05
C GLY A 63 3.02 15.12 1.05
N SER A 64 2.12 14.86 0.10
CA SER A 64 1.63 15.86 -0.85
C SER A 64 0.72 16.88 -0.18
N MET A 65 -0.16 16.45 0.72
CA MET A 65 -0.97 17.33 1.57
C MET A 65 -0.11 18.24 2.43
N ASN A 66 0.96 17.72 3.04
CA ASN A 66 1.91 18.55 3.80
C ASN A 66 2.53 19.65 2.92
N ARG A 67 3.01 19.30 1.72
CA ARG A 67 3.55 20.30 0.77
C ARG A 67 2.49 21.31 0.34
N GLY A 68 1.27 20.84 0.08
CA GLY A 68 0.13 21.71 -0.25
C GLY A 68 -0.19 22.67 0.89
N GLN A 69 -0.17 22.21 2.14
CA GLN A 69 -0.39 23.04 3.33
C GLN A 69 0.71 24.11 3.48
N GLN A 70 1.97 23.76 3.21
CA GLN A 70 3.07 24.73 3.21
C GLN A 70 2.88 25.79 2.13
N ALA A 71 2.54 25.38 0.89
CA ALA A 71 2.27 26.31 -0.21
C ALA A 71 1.07 27.22 0.09
N TYR A 72 -0.03 26.65 0.58
CA TYR A 72 -1.24 27.38 0.94
C TYR A 72 -0.97 28.40 2.06
N PHE A 73 -0.16 28.04 3.06
CA PHE A 73 0.26 28.98 4.11
C PHE A 73 1.12 30.12 3.56
N LEU A 74 2.03 29.84 2.62
CA LEU A 74 2.86 30.88 1.98
C LEU A 74 2.01 31.87 1.17
N GLU A 75 0.95 31.40 0.52
CA GLU A 75 0.08 32.25 -0.30
C GLU A 75 -0.99 33.01 0.50
N LYS A 76 -1.56 32.37 1.53
CA LYS A 76 -2.75 32.87 2.25
C LYS A 76 -2.49 33.27 3.69
N GLY A 77 -1.30 33.00 4.23
CA GLY A 77 -0.90 33.28 5.61
C GLY A 77 -1.60 32.41 6.67
N GLN A 78 -2.35 31.40 6.25
CA GLN A 78 -3.08 30.46 7.11
C GLN A 78 -3.11 29.08 6.47
N PHE A 79 -3.30 28.02 7.25
CA PHE A 79 -3.44 26.67 6.71
C PHE A 79 -4.84 26.40 6.17
N ALA A 80 -4.94 25.48 5.22
CA ALA A 80 -6.22 25.01 4.71
C ALA A 80 -6.89 24.11 5.75
N THR A 81 -8.19 24.28 5.92
CA THR A 81 -9.03 23.53 6.88
C THR A 81 -9.64 22.28 6.28
N THR A 82 -9.71 22.19 4.95
CA THR A 82 -10.25 21.02 4.24
C THR A 82 -9.30 20.57 3.13
N THR A 83 -9.44 19.32 2.70
CA THR A 83 -8.61 18.75 1.63
C THR A 83 -8.90 19.42 0.29
N GLU A 84 -10.14 19.86 0.06
CA GLU A 84 -10.60 20.50 -1.18
C GLU A 84 -9.93 21.86 -1.40
N GLN A 85 -9.67 22.61 -0.33
CA GLN A 85 -8.95 23.89 -0.38
C GLN A 85 -7.50 23.75 -0.84
N LEU A 86 -6.92 22.56 -0.75
CA LEU A 86 -5.56 22.30 -1.23
C LEU A 86 -5.51 22.02 -2.74
N GLU A 87 -6.65 21.73 -3.38
CA GLU A 87 -6.79 21.49 -4.82
C GLU A 87 -5.81 20.45 -5.41
N LEU A 88 -5.37 19.49 -4.59
CA LEU A 88 -4.35 18.49 -4.97
C LEU A 88 -4.89 17.31 -5.78
N GLY A 89 -6.21 17.23 -6.00
CA GLY A 89 -6.85 16.09 -6.68
C GLY A 89 -6.77 14.77 -5.91
N ILE A 90 -6.46 14.81 -4.61
CA ILE A 90 -6.40 13.61 -3.76
C ILE A 90 -7.84 13.20 -3.41
N PRO A 91 -8.27 11.97 -3.74
CA PRO A 91 -9.59 11.49 -3.36
C PRO A 91 -9.69 11.35 -1.84
N LYS A 92 -10.84 11.73 -1.28
CA LYS A 92 -11.09 11.62 0.17
C LYS A 92 -11.07 10.18 0.67
N ASN A 93 -11.55 9.23 -0.13
CA ASN A 93 -11.59 7.82 0.22
C ASN A 93 -11.02 7.01 -0.93
N THR A 94 -10.06 6.14 -0.64
CA THR A 94 -9.57 5.13 -1.57
C THR A 94 -9.97 3.75 -1.09
N GLU A 95 -9.50 2.70 -1.75
CA GLU A 95 -9.82 1.35 -1.31
C GLU A 95 -9.27 1.07 0.09
N PHE A 96 -8.11 1.63 0.43
CA PHE A 96 -7.33 1.28 1.62
C PHE A 96 -7.26 2.39 2.67
N TYR A 97 -7.46 3.66 2.28
CA TYR A 97 -7.26 4.81 3.16
C TYR A 97 -8.33 5.88 2.97
N ASP A 98 -8.65 6.57 4.06
CA ASP A 98 -9.43 7.79 4.05
C ASP A 98 -8.51 8.98 4.38
N TYR A 99 -8.50 9.97 3.49
CA TYR A 99 -7.65 11.15 3.54
C TYR A 99 -8.42 12.38 4.00
N LYS A 100 -7.91 13.03 5.03
CA LYS A 100 -8.54 14.23 5.61
C LYS A 100 -7.50 15.20 6.15
N VAL A 101 -7.82 16.49 6.07
CA VAL A 101 -7.18 17.49 6.93
C VAL A 101 -7.73 17.29 8.35
N GLY A 102 -6.83 17.11 9.31
CA GLY A 102 -7.14 16.92 10.72
C GLY A 102 -7.30 18.26 11.43
N THR A 103 -6.72 18.36 12.62
CA THR A 103 -6.80 19.58 13.42
C THR A 103 -6.03 20.72 12.74
N VAL A 104 -6.65 21.89 12.65
CA VAL A 104 -5.99 23.12 12.21
C VAL A 104 -6.02 24.14 13.34
N THR A 105 -4.83 24.61 13.71
CA THR A 105 -4.62 25.66 14.71
C THR A 105 -4.20 26.93 13.99
N THR A 106 -4.75 28.06 14.39
CA THR A 106 -4.43 29.39 13.85
C THR A 106 -3.66 30.22 14.89
N GLY A 107 -3.08 31.35 14.47
CA GLY A 107 -2.33 32.25 15.35
C GLY A 107 -0.82 32.00 15.34
N ALA A 108 -0.14 32.36 16.44
CA ALA A 108 1.33 32.37 16.51
C ALA A 108 1.99 30.98 16.42
N ASN A 109 1.24 29.93 16.75
CA ASN A 109 1.65 28.53 16.67
C ASN A 109 0.72 27.77 15.71
N ALA A 110 0.55 28.31 14.51
CA ALA A 110 -0.36 27.72 13.54
C ALA A 110 0.14 26.33 13.14
N SER A 111 -0.79 25.40 12.94
CA SER A 111 -0.47 24.06 12.43
C SER A 111 -1.64 23.46 11.68
N ALA A 112 -1.38 22.53 10.78
CA ALA A 112 -2.37 21.69 10.14
C ALA A 112 -1.92 20.24 10.11
N GLU A 113 -2.86 19.34 10.31
CA GLU A 113 -2.63 17.90 10.26
C GLU A 113 -3.16 17.34 8.92
N ALA A 114 -2.43 16.40 8.35
CA ALA A 114 -2.86 15.61 7.20
C ALA A 114 -2.92 14.14 7.62
N ILE A 115 -4.06 13.49 7.47
CA ILE A 115 -4.29 12.14 7.99
C ILE A 115 -4.60 11.21 6.81
N GLY A 116 -3.85 10.12 6.71
CA GLY A 116 -4.17 8.93 5.92
C GLY A 116 -4.58 7.81 6.88
N ASP A 117 -5.88 7.75 7.13
CA ASP A 117 -6.53 6.83 8.06
C ASP A 117 -6.75 5.47 7.36
N PRO A 118 -6.19 4.35 7.84
CA PRO A 118 -6.47 3.05 7.25
C PRO A 118 -7.98 2.76 7.32
N ASN A 119 -8.59 2.43 6.19
CA ASN A 119 -10.00 2.08 6.17
C ASN A 119 -10.21 0.71 6.84
N THR A 120 -10.42 0.74 8.16
CA THR A 120 -10.60 -0.45 9.03
C THR A 120 -11.94 -1.13 8.79
N THR A 121 -12.91 -0.46 8.18
CA THR A 121 -14.20 -1.04 7.76
C THR A 121 -14.01 -2.16 6.73
N LYS A 122 -12.87 -2.18 6.02
CA LYS A 122 -12.50 -3.27 5.10
C LYS A 122 -11.60 -4.35 5.71
N GLY A 123 -11.43 -4.37 7.04
CA GLY A 123 -10.66 -5.40 7.75
C GLY A 123 -9.14 -5.31 7.55
N ASN A 124 -8.63 -4.15 7.12
CA ASN A 124 -7.23 -3.95 6.79
C ASN A 124 -6.39 -3.61 8.04
N THR A 125 -5.30 -4.35 8.26
CA THR A 125 -4.25 -4.08 9.28
C THR A 125 -3.10 -3.25 8.70
N LEU A 126 -3.43 -2.22 7.93
CA LEU A 126 -2.44 -1.33 7.33
C LEU A 126 -1.96 -0.29 8.34
N LYS A 127 -0.74 0.20 8.12
CA LYS A 127 -0.15 1.27 8.95
C LYS A 127 -0.79 2.60 8.59
N GLY A 128 -1.34 3.30 9.58
CA GLY A 128 -1.83 4.66 9.41
C GLY A 128 -0.68 5.66 9.28
N VAL A 129 -0.92 6.72 8.53
CA VAL A 129 0.05 7.78 8.27
C VAL A 129 -0.56 9.10 8.68
N ALA A 130 0.16 9.91 9.45
CA ALA A 130 -0.26 11.27 9.76
C ALA A 130 0.90 12.23 9.60
N GLY A 131 0.63 13.37 9.01
CA GLY A 131 1.53 14.49 8.82
C GLY A 131 1.09 15.69 9.65
N ARG A 132 2.05 16.48 10.09
CA ARG A 132 1.81 17.77 10.72
C ARG A 132 2.70 18.81 10.06
N VAL A 133 2.09 19.91 9.65
CA VAL A 133 2.79 21.13 9.24
C VAL A 133 2.56 22.17 10.33
N PHE A 134 3.60 22.85 10.77
CA PHE A 134 3.48 23.90 11.78
C PHE A 134 4.47 25.03 11.53
N THR A 135 4.13 26.22 12.02
CA THR A 135 5.01 27.38 11.95
C THR A 135 6.06 27.31 13.05
N SER A 136 7.32 27.52 12.70
CA SER A 136 8.45 27.67 13.61
C SER A 136 9.21 28.94 13.27
N LYS A 137 9.66 29.69 14.28
CA LYS A 137 10.49 30.88 14.04
C LYS A 137 11.95 30.48 14.00
N ASP A 138 12.71 31.03 13.06
CA ASP A 138 14.16 30.95 13.06
C ASP A 138 14.76 31.85 14.16
N SER A 139 16.08 31.79 14.35
CA SER A 139 16.80 32.63 15.32
C SER A 139 16.77 34.12 14.99
N ALA A 140 16.41 34.50 13.75
CA ALA A 140 16.22 35.88 13.33
C ALA A 140 14.77 36.36 13.52
N GLY A 141 13.87 35.50 14.00
CA GLY A 141 12.46 35.79 14.24
C GLY A 141 11.54 35.61 13.02
N ASN A 142 12.05 35.13 11.88
CA ASN A 142 11.26 34.86 10.69
C ASN A 142 10.45 33.58 10.86
N SER A 143 9.16 33.62 10.51
CA SER A 143 8.31 32.43 10.51
C SER A 143 8.63 31.54 9.30
N THR A 144 8.92 30.28 9.59
CA THR A 144 9.12 29.20 8.62
C THR A 144 8.10 28.10 8.87
N THR A 145 7.78 27.29 7.87
CA THR A 145 6.90 26.12 8.07
C THR A 145 7.71 24.84 8.03
N ILE A 146 7.55 23.99 9.05
CA ILE A 146 8.17 22.66 9.13
C ILE A 146 7.09 21.62 8.89
N ALA A 147 7.37 20.62 8.06
CA ALA A 147 6.50 19.49 7.82
C ALA A 147 7.12 18.20 8.38
N ILE A 148 6.29 17.42 9.07
CA ILE A 148 6.66 16.12 9.64
C ILE A 148 5.66 15.10 9.15
N LEU A 149 6.13 13.87 8.93
CA LEU A 149 5.30 12.72 8.61
C LEU A 149 5.66 11.58 9.55
N CYS A 150 4.66 11.04 10.22
CA CYS A 150 4.76 9.92 11.12
C CYS A 150 3.96 8.74 10.55
N VAL A 151 4.52 7.54 10.70
CA VAL A 151 3.85 6.29 10.33
C VAL A 151 3.70 5.45 11.59
N ASN A 152 2.49 4.94 11.84
CA ASN A 152 2.26 4.03 12.95
C ASN A 152 2.96 2.69 12.67
N PRO A 153 3.85 2.21 13.55
CA PRO A 153 4.59 0.98 13.29
C PRO A 153 3.74 -0.29 13.45
N LYS A 154 2.60 -0.25 14.15
CA LYS A 154 1.86 -1.44 14.62
C LYS A 154 0.84 -2.02 13.63
N GLY A 155 0.44 -1.30 12.58
CA GLY A 155 -0.52 -1.81 11.59
C GLY A 155 -1.86 -2.23 12.21
N ASP A 156 -2.27 -1.56 13.28
CA ASP A 156 -3.49 -1.84 14.06
C ASP A 156 -4.72 -1.10 13.53
N GLY A 157 -4.62 -0.52 12.33
CA GLY A 157 -5.69 0.30 11.74
C GLY A 157 -5.76 1.72 12.29
N ASN A 158 -4.86 2.12 13.21
CA ASN A 158 -4.79 3.48 13.72
C ASN A 158 -3.73 4.31 13.01
N TYR A 159 -3.88 5.63 13.04
CA TYR A 159 -2.85 6.60 12.63
C TYR A 159 -2.21 7.26 13.87
N PRO A 160 -0.94 7.73 13.76
CA PRO A 160 -0.26 8.33 14.89
C PRO A 160 -0.87 9.71 15.23
N ASN A 161 -1.02 9.99 16.54
CA ASN A 161 -1.43 11.32 16.99
C ASN A 161 -0.26 12.32 16.84
N VAL A 162 -0.40 13.26 15.91
CA VAL A 162 0.67 14.21 15.56
C VAL A 162 0.51 15.59 16.20
N ALA A 163 -0.53 15.83 16.99
CA ALA A 163 -0.87 17.17 17.52
C ALA A 163 0.26 17.85 18.29
N ALA A 164 1.09 17.08 19.01
CA ALA A 164 2.23 17.58 19.78
C ALA A 164 3.60 17.35 19.10
N VAL A 165 3.63 16.75 17.91
CA VAL A 165 4.89 16.34 17.26
C VAL A 165 5.60 17.55 16.62
N THR A 166 6.80 17.85 17.09
CA THR A 166 7.65 18.96 16.61
C THR A 166 8.94 18.50 15.96
N SER A 167 9.25 17.21 16.01
CA SER A 167 10.38 16.59 15.29
C SER A 167 10.02 15.15 14.87
N VAL A 168 10.66 14.64 13.82
CA VAL A 168 10.48 13.25 13.36
C VAL A 168 10.83 12.22 14.44
N THR A 169 11.72 12.56 15.37
CA THR A 169 12.13 11.71 16.48
C THR A 169 11.02 11.52 17.53
N ASN A 170 10.09 12.47 17.60
CA ASN A 170 8.99 12.47 18.57
C ASN A 170 7.70 11.84 18.02
N CYS A 171 7.74 11.19 16.86
CA CYS A 171 6.59 10.46 16.32
C CYS A 171 6.14 9.34 17.29
N PRO A 172 4.84 9.22 17.58
CA PRO A 172 4.30 8.12 18.39
C PRO A 172 4.59 6.75 17.76
N LYS A 173 4.90 5.76 18.61
CA LYS A 173 5.15 4.37 18.24
C LYS A 173 4.00 3.44 18.62
#